data_AF-A0A848XE52-F1
#
_entry.id   AF-A0A848XE52-F1
#
_cell.length_a   1.000
_cell.length_b   1.000
_cell.length_c   1.000
_cell.angle_alpha   90.00
_cell.angle_beta   90.00
_cell.angle_gamma   90.00
#
_symmetry.space_group_name_H-M   'P 1'
#
loop_
_entity.id
_entity.type
_entity.pdbx_description
1 polymer ?
#
loop_
_entity_poly.entity_id
_entity_poly.type
_entity_poly.pdbx_seq_one_letter_code
_entity_poly.pdbx_strand_id
1 'polypeptide(L)'
;MSVIAFIGSVFSPWYRWSGRRNPANHVCINVATYGRGGRFTMTDRGTAALRQSNDTFQVGPSQLRWRGGRLEIDVDEVSSLPLVSRIKGRITLTPSGLSDVELPLHPEGTHVWRPFAPTARIDVDLNRGWQWSGHGYFDANFGTRALEDDFSYWTWGRFPLQGGSACFYDAARRDGGTLAVGVEFDENGNVRPLDLPPLTRFSRSLWAVRRETRADPGHRPRQVKSMLDAPFYSRSVVRTQINGRQTTGVHEALDLNRFASPLLKPMLAVRVPRRAGWRFED
;
A
#
# COMPACT_ATOMS: atom_id res chain seq x y z
N MET A 1 10.89 1.39 -0.10
CA MET A 1 10.21 1.28 -1.43
C MET A 1 8.81 0.75 -1.17
N SER A 2 7.89 0.88 -2.13
CA SER A 2 6.62 0.14 -2.15
C SER A 2 6.31 -0.36 -3.55
N VAL A 3 5.64 -1.51 -3.64
CA VAL A 3 5.05 -2.03 -4.87
C VAL A 3 3.59 -2.36 -4.59
N ILE A 4 2.69 -1.97 -5.48
CA ILE A 4 1.27 -2.33 -5.38
C ILE A 4 0.79 -2.80 -6.75
N ALA A 5 0.29 -4.03 -6.80
CA ALA A 5 -0.32 -4.63 -7.98
C ALA A 5 -1.85 -4.50 -7.86
N PHE A 6 -2.49 -3.94 -8.88
CA PHE A 6 -3.92 -3.63 -8.86
C PHE A 6 -4.69 -4.36 -9.95
N ILE A 7 -5.85 -4.88 -9.58
CA ILE A 7 -7.00 -5.09 -10.47
C ILE A 7 -8.07 -4.10 -10.03
N GLY A 8 -8.54 -3.24 -10.92
CA GLY A 8 -9.42 -2.14 -10.55
C GLY A 8 -8.71 -1.12 -9.67
N SER A 9 -7.62 -0.54 -10.17
CA SER A 9 -6.79 0.42 -9.43
C SER A 9 -7.62 1.54 -8.80
N VAL A 10 -7.79 1.50 -7.47
CA VAL A 10 -8.65 2.46 -6.76
C VAL A 10 -8.20 3.91 -6.94
N PHE A 11 -6.89 4.14 -7.15
CA PHE A 11 -6.30 5.45 -7.40
C PHE A 11 -6.28 5.86 -8.88
N SER A 12 -6.81 5.02 -9.79
CA SER A 12 -6.87 5.34 -11.23
C SER A 12 -8.03 6.30 -11.50
N PRO A 13 -7.76 7.50 -12.05
CA PRO A 13 -8.83 8.42 -12.46
C PRO A 13 -9.65 7.82 -13.62
N TRP A 14 -9.01 7.02 -14.48
CA TRP A 14 -9.67 6.34 -15.60
C TRP A 14 -10.69 5.31 -15.11
N TYR A 15 -10.36 4.57 -14.05
CA TYR A 15 -11.30 3.63 -13.44
C TYR A 15 -12.46 4.35 -12.77
N ARG A 16 -12.21 5.51 -12.13
CA ARG A 16 -13.28 6.33 -11.58
C ARG A 16 -14.21 6.86 -12.69
N TRP A 17 -13.66 7.39 -13.77
CA TRP A 17 -14.43 7.96 -14.89
C TRP A 17 -15.19 6.91 -15.70
N SER A 18 -14.74 5.65 -15.73
CA SER A 18 -15.51 4.54 -16.29
C SER A 18 -16.70 4.11 -15.41
N GLY A 19 -16.91 4.77 -14.26
CA GLY A 19 -17.94 4.42 -13.28
C GLY A 19 -17.57 3.19 -12.45
N ARG A 20 -16.27 2.90 -12.32
CA ARG A 20 -15.73 1.71 -11.65
C ARG A 20 -16.27 0.39 -12.23
N ARG A 21 -16.49 0.36 -13.55
CA ARG A 21 -16.92 -0.83 -14.29
C ARG A 21 -15.71 -1.61 -14.78
N ASN A 22 -15.83 -2.94 -14.85
CA ASN A 22 -14.81 -3.86 -15.36
C ASN A 22 -13.40 -3.57 -14.79
N PRO A 23 -13.12 -3.96 -13.54
CA PRO A 23 -11.83 -3.68 -12.87
C PRO A 23 -10.63 -4.26 -13.62
N ALA A 24 -10.80 -5.38 -14.35
CA ALA A 24 -9.75 -5.96 -15.19
C ALA A 24 -9.30 -5.03 -16.33
N ASN A 25 -10.10 -4.03 -16.70
CA ASN A 25 -9.73 -3.01 -17.70
C ASN A 25 -8.92 -1.84 -17.11
N HIS A 26 -8.59 -1.90 -15.82
CA HIS A 26 -7.88 -0.87 -15.06
C HIS A 26 -6.86 -1.49 -14.13
N VAL A 27 -5.89 -2.17 -14.73
CA VAL A 27 -4.80 -2.87 -14.04
C VAL A 27 -3.52 -2.07 -14.04
N CYS A 28 -2.72 -2.13 -12.98
CA CYS A 28 -1.41 -1.51 -12.95
C CYS A 28 -0.49 -2.16 -11.91
N ILE A 29 0.83 -2.03 -12.12
CA ILE A 29 1.85 -2.29 -11.09
C ILE A 29 2.48 -0.94 -10.76
N ASN A 30 2.16 -0.42 -9.59
CA ASN A 30 2.73 0.80 -9.04
C ASN A 30 4.04 0.47 -8.33
N VAL A 31 5.12 1.17 -8.69
CA VAL A 31 6.42 1.07 -8.00
C VAL A 31 6.84 2.45 -7.53
N ALA A 32 7.12 2.59 -6.24
CA ALA A 32 7.60 3.83 -5.65
C ALA A 32 8.91 3.62 -4.87
N THR A 33 9.96 4.31 -5.28
CA THR A 33 11.24 4.40 -4.57
C THR A 33 11.34 5.74 -3.85
N TYR A 34 11.93 5.74 -2.65
CA TYR A 34 11.93 6.90 -1.76
C TYR A 34 13.35 7.28 -1.34
N GLY A 35 13.65 8.58 -1.36
CA GLY A 35 14.98 9.14 -1.12
C GLY A 35 15.49 9.92 -2.32
N ARG A 36 16.78 10.25 -2.32
CA ARG A 36 17.42 10.95 -3.44
C ARG A 36 17.27 10.13 -4.72
N GLY A 37 16.72 10.73 -5.77
CA GLY A 37 16.47 10.04 -7.03
C GLY A 37 15.22 9.13 -7.03
N GLY A 38 14.32 9.27 -6.05
CA GLY A 38 13.05 8.54 -6.00
C GLY A 38 12.25 8.61 -7.29
N ARG A 39 11.47 7.55 -7.57
CA ARG A 39 10.59 7.43 -8.73
C ARG A 39 9.23 6.92 -8.29
N PHE A 40 8.20 7.32 -9.04
CA PHE A 40 6.84 6.82 -8.90
C PHE A 40 6.41 6.35 -10.28
N THR A 41 6.02 5.08 -10.41
CA THR A 41 5.48 4.51 -11.64
C THR A 41 4.02 4.15 -11.41
N MET A 42 3.13 4.45 -12.36
CA MET A 42 1.75 3.98 -12.28
C MET A 42 1.12 4.15 -13.66
N THR A 43 1.15 3.11 -14.49
CA THR A 43 0.47 3.13 -15.79
C THR A 43 -0.79 2.29 -15.69
N ASP A 44 -1.95 2.93 -15.88
CA ASP A 44 -3.24 2.25 -15.95
C ASP A 44 -3.37 1.56 -17.31
N ARG A 45 -3.59 0.24 -17.31
CA ARG A 45 -3.65 -0.57 -18.53
C ARG A 45 -5.00 -1.24 -18.70
N GLY A 46 -5.36 -1.51 -19.95
CA GLY A 46 -6.58 -2.23 -20.32
C GLY A 46 -6.48 -3.74 -20.12
N THR A 47 -7.61 -4.43 -20.29
CA THR A 47 -7.75 -5.88 -20.04
C THR A 47 -6.73 -6.73 -20.80
N ALA A 48 -6.37 -6.33 -22.03
CA ALA A 48 -5.38 -7.04 -22.84
C ALA A 48 -3.97 -7.09 -22.21
N ALA A 49 -3.69 -6.27 -21.20
CA ALA A 49 -2.43 -6.29 -20.48
C ALA A 49 -2.42 -7.24 -19.27
N LEU A 50 -3.56 -7.84 -18.89
CA LEU A 50 -3.67 -8.69 -17.71
C LEU A 50 -3.52 -10.18 -18.09
N ARG A 51 -2.61 -10.88 -17.41
CA ARG A 51 -2.56 -12.35 -17.39
C ARG A 51 -2.46 -12.84 -15.96
N GLN A 52 -3.17 -13.90 -15.63
CA GLN A 52 -3.19 -14.49 -14.31
C GLN A 52 -3.13 -16.02 -14.38
N SER A 53 -2.40 -16.61 -13.45
CA SER A 53 -2.45 -18.02 -13.07
C SER A 53 -2.50 -18.10 -11.54
N ASN A 54 -2.49 -19.31 -10.99
CA ASN A 54 -2.45 -19.50 -9.54
C ASN A 54 -1.19 -18.90 -8.88
N ASP A 55 -0.08 -18.84 -9.63
CA ASP A 55 1.23 -18.44 -9.13
C ASP A 55 1.78 -17.18 -9.80
N THR A 56 1.11 -16.63 -10.84
CA THR A 56 1.59 -15.48 -11.60
C THR A 56 0.49 -14.43 -11.76
N PHE A 57 0.86 -13.17 -11.53
CA PHE A 57 0.08 -11.99 -11.87
C PHE A 57 0.92 -11.08 -12.76
N GLN A 58 0.55 -10.95 -14.03
CA GLN A 58 1.29 -10.16 -15.01
C GLN A 58 0.43 -8.99 -15.51
N VAL A 59 1.03 -7.80 -15.51
CA VAL A 59 0.43 -6.58 -16.04
C VAL A 59 1.40 -5.93 -17.02
N GLY A 60 1.11 -6.11 -18.30
CA GLY A 60 1.97 -5.67 -19.39
C GLY A 60 3.39 -6.26 -19.25
N PRO A 61 4.43 -5.42 -19.14
CA PRO A 61 5.82 -5.90 -19.13
C PRO A 61 6.30 -6.34 -17.73
N SER A 62 5.51 -6.08 -16.68
CA SER A 62 5.87 -6.40 -15.29
C SER A 62 5.07 -7.60 -14.79
N GLN A 63 5.64 -8.39 -13.88
CA GLN A 63 4.98 -9.56 -13.31
C GLN A 63 5.35 -9.80 -11.86
N LEU A 64 4.43 -10.39 -11.12
CA LEU A 64 4.61 -10.97 -9.80
C LEU A 64 4.49 -12.49 -9.94
N ARG A 65 5.43 -13.25 -9.39
CA ARG A 65 5.39 -14.72 -9.40
C ARG A 65 5.70 -15.28 -8.02
N TRP A 66 4.85 -16.16 -7.53
CA TRP A 66 5.13 -16.96 -6.34
C TRP A 66 5.87 -18.23 -6.73
N ARG A 67 7.10 -18.41 -6.24
CA ARG A 67 7.89 -19.60 -6.57
C ARG A 67 8.84 -19.93 -5.43
N GLY A 68 8.88 -21.20 -5.02
CA GLY A 68 9.85 -21.66 -4.01
C GLY A 68 9.74 -20.93 -2.67
N GLY A 69 8.51 -20.62 -2.23
CA GLY A 69 8.26 -19.95 -0.95
C GLY A 69 8.58 -18.45 -0.93
N ARG A 70 8.84 -17.82 -2.08
CA ARG A 70 9.12 -16.39 -2.21
C ARG A 70 8.30 -15.74 -3.31
N LEU A 71 8.11 -14.42 -3.19
CA LEU A 71 7.49 -13.59 -4.21
C LEU A 71 8.58 -12.90 -5.02
N GLU A 72 8.67 -13.23 -6.31
CA GLU A 72 9.55 -12.61 -7.29
C GLU A 72 8.75 -11.57 -8.08
N ILE A 73 9.21 -10.33 -8.12
CA ILE A 73 8.57 -9.23 -8.83
C ILE A 73 9.55 -8.73 -9.89
N ASP A 74 9.28 -9.06 -11.15
CA ASP A 74 9.99 -8.48 -12.29
C ASP A 74 9.31 -7.16 -12.66
N VAL A 75 10.06 -6.07 -12.55
CA VAL A 75 9.57 -4.72 -12.81
C VAL A 75 10.12 -4.25 -14.14
N ASP A 76 9.25 -3.69 -14.98
CA ASP A 76 9.62 -2.96 -16.18
C ASP A 76 8.62 -1.82 -16.43
N GLU A 77 8.71 -0.78 -15.60
CA GLU A 77 7.74 0.31 -15.57
C GLU A 77 8.35 1.65 -15.97
N VAL A 78 7.51 2.58 -16.43
CA VAL A 78 7.89 3.96 -16.72
C VAL A 78 7.36 4.87 -15.61
N SER A 79 8.24 5.72 -15.07
CA SER A 79 7.87 6.67 -14.02
C SER A 79 7.10 7.87 -14.57
N SER A 80 6.21 8.40 -13.73
CA SER A 80 5.40 9.56 -14.03
C SER A 80 6.21 10.87 -13.98
N LEU A 81 5.60 11.96 -14.44
CA LEU A 81 6.09 13.31 -14.22
C LEU A 81 6.37 13.58 -12.72
N PRO A 82 7.36 14.43 -12.38
CA PRO A 82 8.18 15.24 -13.31
C PRO A 82 9.43 14.54 -13.86
N LEU A 83 9.76 13.34 -13.38
CA LEU A 83 10.98 12.62 -13.77
C LEU A 83 10.62 11.33 -14.49
N VAL A 84 10.42 11.43 -15.80
CA VAL A 84 10.09 10.27 -16.65
C VAL A 84 11.35 9.44 -16.90
N SER A 85 11.28 8.17 -16.54
CA SER A 85 12.40 7.24 -16.66
C SER A 85 11.94 5.80 -16.53
N ARG A 86 12.70 4.86 -17.09
CA ARG A 86 12.44 3.43 -16.90
C ARG A 86 12.99 2.94 -15.56
N ILE A 87 12.15 2.26 -14.79
CA ILE A 87 12.50 1.46 -13.61
C ILE A 87 12.40 -0.01 -14.03
N LYS A 88 13.53 -0.71 -14.01
CA LYS A 88 13.61 -2.11 -14.46
C LYS A 88 14.50 -2.93 -13.54
N GLY A 89 14.11 -4.16 -13.26
CA GLY A 89 14.90 -5.10 -12.48
C GLY A 89 14.02 -6.08 -11.71
N ARG A 90 14.55 -6.66 -10.64
CA ARG A 90 13.86 -7.66 -9.82
C ARG A 90 13.80 -7.26 -8.36
N ILE A 91 12.66 -7.55 -7.74
CA ILE A 91 12.49 -7.49 -6.29
C ILE A 91 12.13 -8.90 -5.84
N THR A 92 12.78 -9.38 -4.78
CA THR A 92 12.48 -10.66 -4.17
C THR A 92 12.05 -10.44 -2.74
N LEU A 93 10.89 -10.98 -2.37
CA LEU A 93 10.38 -10.96 -1.02
C LEU A 93 10.35 -12.40 -0.49
N THR A 94 11.04 -12.64 0.61
CA THR A 94 11.12 -13.94 1.28
C THR A 94 10.43 -13.83 2.63
N PRO A 95 9.21 -14.34 2.79
CA PRO A 95 8.51 -14.38 4.08
C PRO A 95 9.32 -15.13 5.14
N SER A 96 9.27 -14.66 6.38
CA SER A 96 9.68 -15.45 7.55
C SER A 96 8.57 -16.42 7.97
N GLY A 97 7.33 -15.99 7.80
CA GLY A 97 6.12 -16.75 8.09
C GLY A 97 4.94 -16.22 7.28
N LEU A 98 3.94 -17.07 7.10
CA LEU A 98 2.70 -16.73 6.39
C LEU A 98 1.53 -16.70 7.36
N SER A 99 0.67 -15.71 7.19
CA SER A 99 -0.56 -15.57 7.97
C SER A 99 -1.77 -15.93 7.10
N ASP A 100 -2.71 -16.64 7.71
CA ASP A 100 -4.04 -16.96 7.13
C ASP A 100 -5.13 -15.98 7.60
N VAL A 101 -4.73 -14.86 8.21
CA VAL A 101 -5.67 -13.86 8.72
C VAL A 101 -6.35 -13.10 7.59
N GLU A 102 -7.66 -13.01 7.67
CA GLU A 102 -8.47 -12.06 6.90
C GLU A 102 -9.28 -11.20 7.86
N LEU A 103 -9.22 -9.89 7.65
CA LEU A 103 -9.88 -8.90 8.51
C LEU A 103 -10.87 -8.08 7.69
N PRO A 104 -12.19 -8.26 7.93
CA PRO A 104 -13.20 -7.35 7.41
C PRO A 104 -13.03 -5.95 8.01
N LEU A 105 -12.82 -4.95 7.16
CA LEU A 105 -12.71 -3.54 7.57
C LEU A 105 -14.08 -2.87 7.67
N HIS A 106 -15.11 -3.47 7.06
CA HIS A 106 -16.50 -3.07 7.11
C HIS A 106 -17.38 -4.25 7.56
N PRO A 107 -18.46 -4.06 8.35
CA PRO A 107 -19.26 -5.17 8.89
C PRO A 107 -19.92 -6.01 7.80
N GLU A 108 -20.25 -5.41 6.65
CA GLU A 108 -20.81 -6.11 5.49
C GLU A 108 -19.78 -6.92 4.69
N GLY A 109 -18.51 -6.95 5.11
CA GLY A 109 -17.46 -7.67 4.39
C GLY A 109 -17.07 -7.06 3.03
N THR A 110 -17.48 -5.82 2.77
CA THR A 110 -17.25 -5.13 1.48
C THR A 110 -15.81 -4.68 1.28
N HIS A 111 -14.99 -4.73 2.33
CA HIS A 111 -13.57 -4.42 2.34
C HIS A 111 -12.85 -5.40 3.28
N VAL A 112 -11.84 -6.09 2.77
CA VAL A 112 -11.07 -7.10 3.51
C VAL A 112 -9.58 -6.81 3.37
N TRP A 113 -8.89 -6.81 4.49
CA TRP A 113 -7.44 -6.75 4.54
C TRP A 113 -6.86 -8.14 4.86
N ARG A 114 -5.83 -8.55 4.12
CA ARG A 114 -5.15 -9.84 4.28
C ARG A 114 -3.63 -9.66 4.34
N PRO A 115 -3.01 -9.67 5.53
CA PRO A 115 -1.56 -9.64 5.67
C PRO A 115 -0.95 -11.03 5.46
N PHE A 116 -0.50 -11.31 4.23
CA PHE A 116 0.10 -12.61 3.89
C PHE A 116 1.44 -12.84 4.58
N ALA A 117 2.38 -11.90 4.46
CA ALA A 117 3.71 -12.00 5.05
C ALA A 117 3.97 -10.75 5.89
N PRO A 118 3.49 -10.72 7.15
CA PRO A 118 3.65 -9.57 8.04
C PRO A 118 5.12 -9.29 8.38
N THR A 119 5.96 -10.32 8.32
CA THR A 119 7.42 -10.25 8.45
C THR A 119 8.07 -10.97 7.28
N ALA A 120 8.91 -10.25 6.53
CA ALA A 120 9.66 -10.80 5.42
C ALA A 120 11.03 -10.11 5.30
N ARG A 121 11.94 -10.74 4.56
CA ARG A 121 13.11 -10.11 3.98
C ARG A 121 12.80 -9.63 2.57
N ILE A 122 13.26 -8.44 2.22
CA ILE A 122 13.21 -7.92 0.86
C ILE A 122 14.64 -7.75 0.33
N ASP A 123 14.87 -8.20 -0.90
CA ASP A 123 16.07 -7.95 -1.67
C ASP A 123 15.66 -7.23 -2.95
N VAL A 124 16.24 -6.06 -3.20
CA VAL A 124 15.90 -5.17 -4.32
C VAL A 124 17.10 -5.05 -5.21
N ASP A 125 16.95 -5.40 -6.48
CA ASP A 125 17.91 -5.14 -7.54
C ASP A 125 17.19 -4.49 -8.72
N LEU A 126 17.01 -3.18 -8.61
CA LEU A 126 16.47 -2.35 -9.67
C LEU A 126 17.58 -1.47 -10.24
N ASN A 127 17.46 -1.13 -11.53
CA ASN A 127 18.34 -0.18 -12.18
C ASN A 127 18.38 1.18 -11.44
N ARG A 128 19.34 2.04 -11.84
CA ARG A 128 19.51 3.40 -11.27
C ARG A 128 19.93 3.40 -9.81
N GLY A 129 20.73 2.41 -9.39
CA GLY A 129 21.35 2.37 -8.06
C GLY A 129 20.42 1.91 -6.93
N TRP A 130 19.27 1.33 -7.27
CA TRP A 130 18.33 0.79 -6.28
C TRP A 130 18.67 -0.68 -5.96
N GLN A 131 19.85 -0.89 -5.38
CA GLN A 131 20.34 -2.18 -4.90
C GLN A 131 20.45 -2.17 -3.37
N TRP A 132 19.60 -2.93 -2.68
CA TRP A 132 19.66 -3.04 -1.21
C TRP A 132 18.80 -4.21 -0.70
N SER A 133 19.08 -4.64 0.53
CA SER A 133 18.29 -5.62 1.26
C SER A 133 17.78 -5.05 2.58
N GLY A 134 16.66 -5.56 3.09
CA GLY A 134 16.10 -5.11 4.37
C GLY A 134 14.83 -5.84 4.78
N HIS A 135 14.03 -5.18 5.61
CA HIS A 135 12.74 -5.70 6.06
C HIS A 135 11.64 -5.44 5.02
N GLY A 136 10.86 -6.47 4.77
CA GLY A 136 9.72 -6.50 3.87
C GLY A 136 8.41 -6.83 4.60
N TYR A 137 7.31 -6.60 3.88
CA TYR A 137 5.94 -6.84 4.30
C TYR A 137 5.11 -7.07 3.03
N PHE A 138 4.15 -7.99 3.07
CA PHE A 138 3.24 -8.25 1.96
C PHE A 138 1.82 -8.52 2.45
N ASP A 139 0.88 -7.80 1.86
CA ASP A 139 -0.54 -7.94 2.07
C ASP A 139 -1.33 -7.73 0.77
N ALA A 140 -2.62 -8.04 0.86
CA ALA A 140 -3.60 -7.65 -0.12
C ALA A 140 -4.80 -6.98 0.55
N ASN A 141 -5.48 -6.17 -0.25
CA ASN A 141 -6.77 -5.59 0.09
C ASN A 141 -7.75 -5.98 -0.99
N PHE A 142 -8.92 -6.46 -0.59
CA PHE A 142 -10.03 -6.83 -1.47
C PHE A 142 -11.22 -5.94 -1.15
N GLY A 143 -11.97 -5.54 -2.18
CA GLY A 143 -13.16 -4.75 -1.97
C GLY A 143 -14.16 -4.86 -3.11
N THR A 144 -15.44 -4.86 -2.75
CA THR A 144 -16.57 -4.89 -3.70
C THR A 144 -17.20 -3.52 -3.90
N ARG A 145 -16.83 -2.53 -3.07
CA ARG A 145 -17.31 -1.15 -3.10
C ARG A 145 -16.17 -0.15 -3.14
N ALA A 146 -16.46 1.10 -3.53
CA ALA A 146 -15.45 2.14 -3.51
C ALA A 146 -15.13 2.55 -2.06
N LEU A 147 -13.84 2.79 -1.77
CA LEU A 147 -13.41 3.21 -0.43
C LEU A 147 -14.14 4.48 0.01
N GLU A 148 -14.25 5.46 -0.88
CA GLU A 148 -14.88 6.75 -0.58
C GLU A 148 -16.39 6.68 -0.36
N ASP A 149 -17.05 5.56 -0.63
CA ASP A 149 -18.48 5.37 -0.39
C ASP A 149 -18.76 4.83 1.02
N ASP A 150 -17.79 4.14 1.64
CA ASP A 150 -17.97 3.49 2.94
C ASP A 150 -17.11 4.12 4.05
N PHE A 151 -16.01 4.78 3.70
CA PHE A 151 -15.10 5.41 4.67
C PHE A 151 -14.88 6.90 4.39
N SER A 152 -14.72 7.67 5.46
CA SER A 152 -14.37 9.10 5.40
C SER A 152 -12.88 9.34 5.66
N TYR A 153 -12.24 8.48 6.43
CA TYR A 153 -10.83 8.57 6.80
C TYR A 153 -10.32 7.22 7.30
N TRP A 154 -9.07 6.90 7.02
CA TRP A 154 -8.38 5.82 7.72
C TRP A 154 -6.92 6.13 8.01
N THR A 155 -6.34 5.35 8.92
CA THR A 155 -4.90 5.19 9.06
C THR A 155 -4.54 3.72 9.14
N TRP A 156 -3.41 3.40 8.55
CA TRP A 156 -2.79 2.09 8.67
C TRP A 156 -1.36 2.25 9.16
N GLY A 157 -0.87 1.34 9.99
CA GLY A 157 0.53 1.33 10.38
C GLY A 157 1.03 -0.07 10.62
N ARG A 158 2.28 -0.33 10.23
CA ARG A 158 3.01 -1.56 10.53
C ARG A 158 4.35 -1.22 11.17
N PHE A 159 4.51 -1.66 12.40
CA PHE A 159 5.66 -1.37 13.24
C PHE A 159 6.39 -2.67 13.59
N PRO A 160 7.67 -2.84 13.18
CA PRO A 160 8.46 -3.97 13.62
C PRO A 160 8.57 -3.99 15.15
N LEU A 161 8.40 -5.17 15.75
CA LEU A 161 8.66 -5.42 17.17
C LEU A 161 9.71 -6.53 17.29
N GLN A 162 10.21 -6.78 18.51
CA GLN A 162 11.06 -7.95 18.74
C GLN A 162 10.23 -9.21 18.50
N GLY A 163 10.69 -10.07 17.58
CA GLY A 163 9.98 -11.31 17.26
C GLY A 163 8.79 -11.14 16.31
N GLY A 164 8.65 -10.00 15.60
CA GLY A 164 7.63 -9.85 14.58
C GLY A 164 7.20 -8.40 14.28
N SER A 165 5.89 -8.14 14.25
CA SER A 165 5.37 -6.80 13.97
C SER A 165 3.97 -6.55 14.51
N ALA A 166 3.71 -5.32 14.96
CA ALA A 166 2.38 -4.82 15.25
C ALA A 166 1.80 -4.09 14.03
N CYS A 167 0.56 -4.40 13.69
CA CYS A 167 -0.23 -3.69 12.68
C CYS A 167 -1.44 -3.03 13.33
N PHE A 168 -1.76 -1.82 12.86
CA PHE A 168 -2.93 -1.08 13.29
C PHE A 168 -3.75 -0.63 12.08
N TYR A 169 -5.06 -0.79 12.18
CA TYR A 169 -6.04 -0.28 11.25
C TYR A 169 -7.08 0.53 12.01
N ASP A 170 -7.17 1.81 11.70
CA ASP A 170 -8.14 2.73 12.30
C ASP A 170 -8.92 3.42 11.20
N ALA A 171 -10.25 3.35 11.22
CA ALA A 171 -11.07 3.97 10.18
C ALA A 171 -12.33 4.64 10.76
N ALA A 172 -12.72 5.76 10.16
CA ALA A 172 -14.02 6.39 10.37
C ALA A 172 -14.90 6.06 9.16
N ARG A 173 -15.98 5.32 9.42
CA ARG A 173 -16.95 4.90 8.39
C ARG A 173 -18.00 5.99 8.16
N ARG A 174 -18.64 5.97 7.00
CA ARG A 174 -19.69 6.95 6.65
C ARG A 174 -21.03 6.68 7.32
N ASP A 175 -21.26 5.45 7.75
CA ASP A 175 -22.42 5.05 8.57
C ASP A 175 -22.34 5.58 10.02
N GLY A 176 -21.28 6.34 10.36
CA GLY A 176 -21.03 6.86 11.71
C GLY A 176 -20.20 5.91 12.60
N GLY A 177 -19.95 4.68 12.14
CA GLY A 177 -19.15 3.69 12.85
C GLY A 177 -17.65 3.97 12.81
N THR A 178 -16.92 3.28 13.69
CA THR A 178 -15.46 3.28 13.70
C THR A 178 -14.91 1.87 13.64
N LEU A 179 -13.74 1.73 13.01
CA LEU A 179 -12.90 0.54 13.07
C LEU A 179 -11.65 0.89 13.88
N ALA A 180 -11.28 0.00 14.80
CA ALA A 180 -10.07 0.09 15.57
C ALA A 180 -9.51 -1.33 15.77
N VAL A 181 -8.43 -1.65 15.07
CA VAL A 181 -7.83 -2.99 15.10
C VAL A 181 -6.34 -2.87 15.39
N GLY A 182 -5.90 -3.67 16.35
CA GLY A 182 -4.50 -3.84 16.73
C GLY A 182 -4.20 -5.32 16.76
N VAL A 183 -3.25 -5.75 15.94
CA VAL A 183 -2.81 -7.14 15.86
C VAL A 183 -1.31 -7.19 15.90
N GLU A 184 -0.77 -8.19 16.58
CA GLU A 184 0.64 -8.52 16.56
C GLU A 184 0.84 -9.84 15.85
N PHE A 185 1.79 -9.85 14.92
CA PHE A 185 2.24 -11.04 14.23
C PHE A 185 3.61 -11.44 14.75
N ASP A 186 3.81 -12.73 15.01
CA ASP A 186 5.13 -13.28 15.31
C ASP A 186 5.95 -13.55 14.02
N GLU A 187 7.17 -14.06 14.15
CA GLU A 187 8.04 -14.40 13.02
C GLU A 187 7.50 -15.55 12.16
N ASN A 188 6.67 -16.42 12.73
CA ASN A 188 6.04 -17.56 12.06
C ASN A 188 4.74 -17.18 11.34
N GLY A 189 4.25 -15.94 11.53
CA GLY A 189 2.99 -15.47 10.95
C GLY A 189 1.77 -15.73 11.84
N ASN A 190 1.95 -16.23 13.06
CA ASN A 190 0.83 -16.37 14.00
C ASN A 190 0.38 -15.00 14.46
N VAL A 191 -0.94 -14.84 14.62
CA VAL A 191 -1.56 -13.59 15.04
C VAL A 191 -2.00 -13.66 16.50
N ARG A 192 -1.85 -12.55 17.21
CA ARG A 192 -2.52 -12.31 18.49
C ARG A 192 -3.13 -10.90 18.52
N PRO A 193 -4.29 -10.71 19.17
CA PRO A 193 -4.79 -9.38 19.46
C PRO A 193 -3.76 -8.59 20.25
N LEU A 194 -3.67 -7.29 19.97
CA LEU A 194 -2.81 -6.36 20.70
C LEU A 194 -3.69 -5.28 21.35
N ASP A 195 -3.47 -5.05 22.64
CA ASP A 195 -4.13 -3.98 23.37
C ASP A 195 -3.86 -2.65 22.69
N LEU A 196 -4.92 -1.92 22.35
CA LEU A 196 -4.83 -0.72 21.54
C LEU A 196 -4.35 0.48 22.38
N PRO A 197 -3.14 1.01 22.13
CA PRO A 197 -2.75 2.29 22.71
C PRO A 197 -3.68 3.41 22.20
N PRO A 198 -3.75 4.57 22.88
CA PRO A 198 -4.57 5.68 22.40
C PRO A 198 -4.12 6.17 21.01
N LEU A 199 -5.09 6.65 20.22
CA LEU A 199 -4.79 7.37 18.99
C LEU A 199 -4.17 8.72 19.31
N THR A 200 -2.93 8.92 18.89
CA THR A 200 -2.17 10.13 19.17
C THR A 200 -1.88 10.89 17.89
N ARG A 201 -2.31 12.16 17.87
CA ARG A 201 -2.08 13.08 16.75
C ARG A 201 -0.63 13.53 16.69
N PHE A 202 -0.12 13.69 15.47
CA PHE A 202 1.18 14.30 15.23
C PHE A 202 1.10 15.29 14.07
N SER A 203 2.23 15.90 13.71
CA SER A 203 2.27 16.95 12.67
C SER A 203 1.55 16.51 11.40
N ARG A 204 0.81 17.40 10.75
CA ARG A 204 0.16 17.11 9.46
C ARG A 204 1.21 16.87 8.36
N SER A 205 0.79 16.30 7.23
CA SER A 205 1.66 16.17 6.06
C SER A 205 1.87 17.53 5.36
N LEU A 206 2.73 17.62 4.33
CA LEU A 206 2.95 18.87 3.59
C LEU A 206 1.68 19.33 2.85
N TRP A 207 0.83 18.38 2.46
CA TRP A 207 -0.51 18.62 1.93
C TRP A 207 -1.57 18.87 3.01
N ALA A 208 -1.14 19.10 4.24
CA ALA A 208 -1.98 19.24 5.41
C ALA A 208 -2.97 18.08 5.57
N VAL A 209 -2.59 16.84 5.23
CA VAL A 209 -3.40 15.66 5.58
C VAL A 209 -3.31 15.44 7.10
N ARG A 210 -4.44 15.18 7.76
CA ARG A 210 -4.47 14.85 9.19
C ARG A 210 -3.71 13.54 9.40
N ARG A 211 -2.95 13.43 10.48
CA ARG A 211 -2.23 12.20 10.82
C ARG A 211 -2.32 11.90 12.31
N GLU A 212 -2.58 10.64 12.59
CA GLU A 212 -2.65 10.05 13.92
C GLU A 212 -2.23 8.59 13.82
N THR A 213 -1.67 8.05 14.89
CA THR A 213 -1.31 6.64 14.99
C THR A 213 -1.36 6.21 16.44
N ARG A 214 -1.32 4.90 16.68
CA ARG A 214 -1.35 4.31 18.01
C ARG A 214 -0.01 4.55 18.70
N ALA A 215 -0.06 5.07 19.93
CA ALA A 215 1.11 5.36 20.73
C ALA A 215 0.79 5.24 22.22
N ASP A 216 1.76 4.78 23.01
CA ASP A 216 1.60 4.71 24.46
C ASP A 216 1.28 6.08 25.08
N PRO A 217 0.54 6.12 26.20
CA PRO A 217 0.19 7.37 26.88
C PRO A 217 1.42 8.26 27.16
N GLY A 218 1.32 9.54 26.80
CA GLY A 218 2.41 10.51 26.97
C GLY A 218 3.48 10.49 25.86
N HIS A 219 3.47 9.51 24.96
CA HIS A 219 4.38 9.47 23.82
C HIS A 219 3.77 10.18 22.59
N ARG A 220 4.54 11.09 21.97
CA ARG A 220 4.13 11.77 20.74
C ARG A 220 4.83 11.17 19.51
N PRO A 221 4.10 10.54 18.57
CA PRO A 221 4.68 10.01 17.34
C PRO A 221 5.41 11.09 16.53
N ARG A 222 6.50 10.70 15.86
CA ARG A 222 7.28 11.60 15.01
C ARG A 222 7.60 10.96 13.67
N GLN A 223 7.39 11.69 12.59
CA GLN A 223 7.88 11.30 11.28
C GLN A 223 9.42 11.30 11.27
N VAL A 224 10.02 10.20 10.83
CA VAL A 224 11.48 10.07 10.68
C VAL A 224 11.93 10.00 9.22
N LYS A 225 11.06 9.58 8.30
CA LYS A 225 11.35 9.58 6.86
C LYS A 225 10.10 9.89 6.05
N SER A 226 10.19 10.90 5.18
CA SER A 226 9.13 11.14 4.19
C SER A 226 9.16 10.07 3.11
N MET A 227 7.98 9.59 2.70
CA MET A 227 7.84 8.64 1.59
C MET A 227 6.96 9.24 0.50
N LEU A 228 5.64 9.02 0.56
CA LEU A 228 4.69 9.57 -0.41
C LEU A 228 3.83 10.63 0.27
N ASP A 229 3.63 11.78 -0.37
CA ASP A 229 2.73 12.82 0.14
C ASP A 229 1.92 13.40 -1.00
N ALA A 230 0.60 13.44 -0.81
CA ALA A 230 -0.40 13.82 -1.80
C ALA A 230 -1.59 14.52 -1.11
N PRO A 231 -2.44 15.26 -1.84
CA PRO A 231 -3.55 16.03 -1.27
C PRO A 231 -4.49 15.28 -0.32
N PHE A 232 -4.61 13.96 -0.50
CA PHE A 232 -5.53 13.08 0.22
C PHE A 232 -4.84 11.88 0.87
N TYR A 233 -3.55 11.68 0.63
CA TYR A 233 -2.84 10.49 1.08
C TYR A 233 -1.43 10.84 1.52
N SER A 234 -1.00 10.26 2.64
CA SER A 234 0.38 10.35 3.07
C SER A 234 0.88 8.98 3.53
N ARG A 235 2.11 8.64 3.14
CA ARG A 235 2.89 7.52 3.65
C ARG A 235 4.20 8.06 4.19
N SER A 236 4.59 7.61 5.37
CA SER A 236 5.85 8.00 5.99
C SER A 236 6.36 6.90 6.91
N VAL A 237 7.66 6.95 7.22
CA VAL A 237 8.19 6.19 8.34
C VAL A 237 7.99 7.03 9.60
N VAL A 238 7.34 6.45 10.60
CA VAL A 238 7.01 7.08 11.88
C VAL A 238 7.67 6.32 13.02
N ARG A 239 8.26 7.06 13.95
CA ARG A 239 8.72 6.57 15.24
C ARG A 239 7.61 6.77 16.27
N THR A 240 7.28 5.72 17.01
CA THR A 240 6.28 5.71 18.08
C THR A 240 6.74 4.79 19.22
N GLN A 241 5.93 4.67 20.28
CA GLN A 241 6.13 3.73 21.37
C GLN A 241 4.89 2.84 21.50
N ILE A 242 5.10 1.53 21.60
CA ILE A 242 4.06 0.51 21.78
C ILE A 242 4.54 -0.43 22.89
N ASN A 243 3.72 -0.63 23.92
CA ASN A 243 4.02 -1.53 25.04
C ASN A 243 5.38 -1.23 25.71
N GLY A 244 5.65 0.06 25.94
CA GLY A 244 6.88 0.59 26.51
C GLY A 244 8.08 0.61 25.56
N ARG A 245 7.95 0.06 24.34
CA ARG A 245 9.07 -0.12 23.41
C ARG A 245 8.99 0.87 22.26
N GLN A 246 10.08 1.60 22.05
CA GLN A 246 10.19 2.48 20.89
C GLN A 246 10.37 1.66 19.61
N THR A 247 9.60 1.98 18.59
CA THR A 247 9.67 1.33 17.27
C THR A 247 9.55 2.35 16.15
N THR A 248 10.04 1.98 14.97
CA THR A 248 10.02 2.80 13.76
C THR A 248 9.44 1.98 12.62
N GLY A 249 8.26 2.37 12.14
CA GLY A 249 7.45 1.61 11.20
C GLY A 249 6.86 2.45 10.09
N VAL A 250 6.18 1.80 9.15
CA VAL A 250 5.46 2.49 8.08
C VAL A 250 4.10 2.93 8.62
N HIS A 251 3.71 4.15 8.29
CA HIS A 251 2.42 4.73 8.61
C HIS A 251 1.80 5.36 7.37
N GLU A 252 0.50 5.15 7.22
CA GLU A 252 -0.32 5.68 6.15
C GLU A 252 -1.53 6.41 6.73
N ALA A 253 -1.91 7.51 6.09
CA ALA A 253 -3.16 8.22 6.35
C ALA A 253 -3.85 8.51 5.02
N LEU A 254 -5.15 8.24 4.94
CA LEU A 254 -5.99 8.44 3.77
C LEU A 254 -7.22 9.25 4.16
N ASP A 255 -7.37 10.42 3.55
CA ASP A 255 -8.53 11.29 3.68
C ASP A 255 -9.46 11.06 2.50
N LEU A 256 -10.53 10.30 2.74
CA LEU A 256 -11.45 9.89 1.70
C LEU A 256 -12.48 10.96 1.34
N ASN A 257 -12.70 11.94 2.23
CA ASN A 257 -13.46 13.14 1.89
C ASN A 257 -12.73 13.96 0.84
N ARG A 258 -11.40 14.14 1.01
CA ARG A 258 -10.59 14.76 -0.04
C ARG A 258 -10.55 13.89 -1.28
N PHE A 259 -10.29 12.59 -1.17
CA PHE A 259 -10.18 11.67 -2.30
C PHE A 259 -11.44 11.60 -3.18
N ALA A 260 -12.63 11.75 -2.56
CA ALA A 260 -13.91 11.79 -3.26
C ALA A 260 -14.09 13.04 -4.14
N SER A 261 -13.32 14.10 -3.89
CA SER A 261 -13.42 15.35 -4.63
C SER A 261 -13.19 15.13 -6.13
N PRO A 262 -14.12 15.58 -7.00
CA PRO A 262 -13.97 15.44 -8.45
C PRO A 262 -12.76 16.22 -8.98
N LEU A 263 -12.33 17.27 -8.27
CA LEU A 263 -11.21 18.12 -8.65
C LEU A 263 -9.85 17.40 -8.59
N LEU A 264 -9.74 16.31 -7.82
CA LEU A 264 -8.49 15.56 -7.71
C LEU A 264 -8.24 14.61 -8.90
N LYS A 265 -9.29 14.13 -9.57
CA LYS A 265 -9.13 13.10 -10.62
C LYS A 265 -8.33 13.63 -11.82
N PRO A 266 -8.54 14.86 -12.32
CA PRO A 266 -7.68 15.45 -13.34
C PRO A 266 -6.20 15.55 -12.91
N MET A 267 -5.91 15.94 -11.66
CA MET A 267 -4.53 15.99 -11.15
C MET A 267 -3.87 14.61 -11.14
N LEU A 268 -4.63 13.58 -10.77
CA LEU A 268 -4.15 12.20 -10.79
C LEU A 268 -3.88 11.70 -12.21
N ALA A 269 -4.66 12.14 -13.21
CA ALA A 269 -4.49 11.69 -14.59
C ALA A 269 -3.13 12.12 -15.19
N VAL A 270 -2.58 13.26 -14.73
CA VAL A 270 -1.23 13.72 -15.10
C VAL A 270 -0.14 12.80 -14.54
N ARG A 271 -0.41 12.14 -13.41
CA ARG A 271 0.52 11.22 -12.73
C ARG A 271 0.30 9.76 -13.10
N VAL A 272 -0.88 9.42 -13.63
CA VAL A 272 -1.31 8.06 -13.96
C VAL A 272 -1.73 8.02 -15.43
N PRO A 273 -0.78 7.88 -16.38
CA PRO A 273 -1.13 7.73 -17.79
C PRO A 273 -1.93 6.44 -18.04
N ARG A 274 -2.77 6.44 -19.08
CA ARG A 274 -3.49 5.25 -19.54
C ARG A 274 -2.93 4.69 -20.83
N ARG A 275 -2.77 3.37 -20.87
CA ARG A 275 -2.43 2.57 -22.06
C ARG A 275 -3.48 1.48 -22.24
N ALA A 276 -4.54 1.77 -23.00
CA ALA A 276 -5.67 0.87 -23.18
C ALA A 276 -5.31 -0.39 -24.01
N GLY A 277 -4.49 -0.22 -25.06
CA GLY A 277 -4.04 -1.31 -25.91
C GLY A 277 -2.75 -1.96 -25.41
N TRP A 278 -2.72 -3.30 -25.43
CA TRP A 278 -1.54 -4.09 -25.15
C TRP A 278 -1.51 -5.33 -26.04
N ARG A 279 -0.31 -5.71 -26.50
CA ARG A 279 -0.04 -6.97 -27.18
C ARG A 279 1.21 -7.54 -26.52
N PHE A 280 1.11 -8.79 -26.10
CA PHE A 280 2.29 -9.51 -25.63
C PHE A 280 3.12 -9.95 -26.84
N GLU A 281 4.44 -9.88 -26.67
CA GLU A 281 5.40 -10.50 -27.58
C GLU A 281 5.44 -11.99 -27.23
N ASP A 282 4.41 -12.73 -27.64
CA ASP A 282 4.42 -14.19 -27.63
C ASP A 282 4.99 -14.73 -28.95
#